data_AF-A0A9X3EQC3-F1
#
_entry.id   AF-A0A9X3EQC3-F1
#
_cell.length_a   1.000
_cell.length_b   1.000
_cell.length_c   1.000
_cell.angle_alpha   90.00
_cell.angle_beta   90.00
_cell.angle_gamma   90.00
#
_symmetry.space_group_name_H-M   'P 1'
#
loop_
_entity.id
_entity.type
_entity.pdbx_description
1 polymer ?
#
loop_
_entity_poly.entity_id
_entity_poly.type
_entity_poly.pdbx_seq_one_letter_code
_entity_poly.pdbx_strand_id
1 'polypeptide(L)'
;MRTRLLVSTLALTALVAAPACGGDDPPGSLIVPFKIGANVDCSVLAVTDVTVELYKYSASGAAGDLIDQEVVDCEDGQAEFMGLVAGRYNVKVSGVDAEKVIVTDNFDNDPADIAEVTSGAQNTADVVTMSPTPAKILVRWLLNGGFGMCSDVPVTNFRVATYEKEGLSELLTYDFDCDPEEPSVMGYNAILDPDRQIAGDDLDRVYIDALDQKGTSLVTAPLEFVMEPPGHGRTVKLTAAVDCTNDPCTISCAAGKGADPMEPTLCLAD
;
A
#
# COMPACT_ATOMS: atom_id res chain seq x y z
N MET A 1 -98.27 -17.33 -20.70
CA MET A 1 -97.75 -16.21 -19.88
C MET A 1 -96.66 -16.78 -18.97
N ARG A 2 -95.42 -16.24 -19.09
CA ARG A 2 -94.23 -16.46 -18.24
C ARG A 2 -93.56 -17.85 -18.24
N THR A 3 -92.60 -18.02 -19.15
CA THR A 3 -91.50 -18.98 -19.05
C THR A 3 -90.26 -18.20 -18.55
N ARG A 4 -89.67 -18.59 -17.42
CA ARG A 4 -88.43 -17.99 -16.89
C ARG A 4 -87.23 -18.75 -17.46
N LEU A 5 -86.35 -18.08 -18.19
CA LEU A 5 -85.02 -18.59 -18.54
C LEU A 5 -84.04 -18.31 -17.38
N LEU A 6 -83.35 -19.35 -16.93
CA LEU A 6 -82.14 -19.25 -16.12
C LEU A 6 -80.97 -18.85 -17.03
N VAL A 7 -80.27 -17.77 -16.68
CA VAL A 7 -78.99 -17.38 -17.28
C VAL A 7 -77.89 -17.82 -16.31
N SER A 8 -77.14 -18.84 -16.69
CA SER A 8 -75.93 -19.27 -15.98
C SER A 8 -74.78 -18.35 -16.33
N THR A 9 -74.32 -17.58 -15.35
CA THR A 9 -73.07 -16.80 -15.40
C THR A 9 -71.88 -17.75 -15.29
N LEU A 10 -71.24 -18.08 -16.42
CA LEU A 10 -69.88 -18.62 -16.41
C LEU A 10 -68.91 -17.48 -16.05
N ALA A 11 -68.37 -17.52 -14.84
CA ALA A 11 -67.25 -16.68 -14.44
C ALA A 11 -65.98 -17.17 -15.16
N LEU A 12 -65.51 -16.39 -16.13
CA LEU A 12 -64.22 -16.59 -16.77
C LEU A 12 -63.16 -15.97 -15.85
N THR A 13 -62.61 -16.75 -14.92
CA THR A 13 -61.41 -16.37 -14.17
C THR A 13 -60.24 -16.34 -15.14
N ALA A 14 -59.93 -15.15 -15.66
CA ALA A 14 -58.68 -14.91 -16.38
C ALA A 14 -57.51 -15.12 -15.42
N LEU A 15 -56.84 -16.25 -15.57
CA LEU A 15 -55.55 -16.52 -14.94
C LEU A 15 -54.55 -15.55 -15.55
N VAL A 16 -54.32 -14.41 -14.90
CA VAL A 16 -53.21 -13.52 -15.23
C VAL A 16 -51.96 -14.27 -14.81
N ALA A 17 -51.33 -14.95 -15.77
CA ALA A 17 -49.95 -15.39 -15.62
C ALA A 17 -49.11 -14.13 -15.46
N ALA A 18 -48.77 -13.78 -14.21
CA ALA A 18 -47.64 -12.92 -13.97
C ALA A 18 -46.45 -13.61 -14.64
N PRO A 19 -45.69 -12.95 -15.53
CA PRO A 19 -44.40 -13.49 -15.91
C PRO A 19 -43.63 -13.65 -14.60
N ALA A 20 -43.32 -14.90 -14.25
CA ALA A 20 -42.28 -15.14 -13.27
C ALA A 20 -41.04 -14.46 -13.84
N CYS A 21 -40.65 -13.31 -13.27
CA CYS A 21 -39.36 -12.68 -13.50
C CYS A 21 -38.29 -13.64 -12.95
N GLY A 22 -38.03 -14.71 -13.68
CA GLY A 22 -36.95 -15.67 -13.44
C GLY A 22 -35.80 -15.47 -14.42
N GLY A 23 -35.67 -14.26 -14.98
CA GLY A 23 -34.44 -13.85 -15.63
C GLY A 23 -33.49 -13.34 -14.56
N ASP A 24 -32.25 -13.81 -14.58
CA ASP A 24 -31.19 -13.22 -13.78
C ASP A 24 -31.19 -11.71 -13.99
N ASP A 25 -31.05 -10.95 -12.89
CA ASP A 25 -30.97 -9.49 -12.96
C ASP A 25 -29.90 -9.09 -13.99
N PRO A 26 -30.21 -8.21 -14.96
CA PRO A 26 -29.26 -7.85 -16.00
C PRO A 26 -28.00 -7.25 -15.36
N PRO A 27 -26.79 -7.57 -15.86
CA PRO A 27 -25.58 -7.00 -15.31
C PRO A 27 -25.54 -5.48 -15.52
N GLY A 28 -24.93 -4.77 -14.59
CA GLY A 28 -24.64 -3.34 -14.67
C GLY A 28 -23.23 -3.07 -15.20
N SER A 29 -22.89 -1.78 -15.26
CA SER A 29 -21.53 -1.29 -15.50
C SER A 29 -21.15 -0.20 -14.51
N LEU A 30 -19.85 0.02 -14.37
CA LEU A 30 -19.28 1.00 -13.45
C LEU A 30 -18.14 1.75 -14.11
N ILE A 31 -18.22 3.08 -14.09
CA ILE A 31 -17.10 3.97 -14.43
C ILE A 31 -16.47 4.42 -13.11
N VAL A 32 -15.16 4.21 -12.97
CA VAL A 32 -14.38 4.64 -11.81
C VAL A 32 -13.41 5.74 -12.24
N PRO A 33 -13.77 7.02 -12.02
CA PRO A 33 -12.84 8.12 -12.24
C PRO A 33 -11.78 8.16 -11.13
N PHE A 34 -10.56 8.55 -11.49
CA PHE A 34 -9.45 8.69 -10.55
C PHE A 34 -8.64 9.97 -10.79
N LYS A 35 -7.94 10.43 -9.77
CA LYS A 35 -6.98 11.54 -9.85
C LYS A 35 -5.84 11.37 -8.84
N ILE A 36 -4.72 12.03 -9.09
CA ILE A 36 -3.60 12.12 -8.16
C ILE A 36 -3.73 13.41 -7.34
N GLY A 37 -3.87 13.30 -6.02
CA GLY A 37 -3.94 14.43 -5.09
C GLY A 37 -4.89 15.55 -5.55
N ALA A 38 -4.35 16.76 -5.66
CA ALA A 38 -5.06 17.94 -6.17
C ALA A 38 -5.11 18.02 -7.71
N ASN A 39 -5.33 16.88 -8.37
CA ASN A 39 -5.31 16.73 -9.84
C ASN A 39 -3.92 17.04 -10.45
N VAL A 40 -2.89 16.45 -9.84
CA VAL A 40 -1.52 16.46 -10.34
C VAL A 40 -1.44 15.63 -11.62
N ASP A 41 -0.73 16.14 -12.64
CA ASP A 41 -0.55 15.46 -13.91
C ASP A 41 0.28 14.17 -13.73
N CYS A 42 -0.08 13.11 -14.47
CA CYS A 42 0.60 11.81 -14.42
C CYS A 42 2.10 11.92 -14.69
N SER A 43 2.49 12.83 -15.61
CA SER A 43 3.90 13.08 -15.95
C SER A 43 4.75 13.63 -14.80
N VAL A 44 4.16 14.31 -13.81
CA VAL A 44 4.90 14.89 -12.69
C VAL A 44 5.44 13.81 -11.77
N LEU A 45 4.66 12.76 -11.51
CA LEU A 45 5.07 11.60 -10.70
C LEU A 45 5.49 10.40 -11.56
N ALA A 46 5.71 10.62 -12.87
CA ALA A 46 6.07 9.61 -13.85
C ALA A 46 5.12 8.38 -13.88
N VAL A 47 3.84 8.57 -13.55
CA VAL A 47 2.83 7.51 -13.60
C VAL A 47 2.51 7.21 -15.05
N THR A 48 2.59 5.93 -15.42
CA THR A 48 2.34 5.43 -16.78
C THR A 48 0.97 4.79 -16.86
N ASP A 49 0.75 3.74 -16.05
CA ASP A 49 -0.49 2.98 -16.03
C ASP A 49 -1.17 3.14 -14.66
N VAL A 50 -2.50 3.08 -14.66
CA VAL A 50 -3.31 3.02 -13.45
C VAL A 50 -4.08 1.70 -13.44
N THR A 51 -3.93 0.95 -12.35
CA THR A 51 -4.70 -0.26 -12.08
C THR A 51 -5.84 0.07 -11.13
N VAL A 52 -7.06 -0.22 -11.55
CA VAL A 52 -8.28 -0.12 -10.74
C VAL A 52 -8.76 -1.53 -10.43
N GLU A 53 -8.91 -1.83 -9.15
CA GLU A 53 -9.37 -3.13 -8.65
C GLU A 53 -10.69 -2.96 -7.89
N LEU A 54 -11.65 -3.81 -8.22
CA LEU A 54 -12.94 -3.89 -7.52
C LEU A 54 -12.95 -5.09 -6.59
N TYR A 55 -13.02 -4.83 -5.29
CA TYR A 55 -13.19 -5.87 -4.28
C TYR A 55 -14.64 -5.89 -3.80
N LYS A 56 -15.14 -7.08 -3.48
CA LYS A 56 -16.45 -7.22 -2.86
C LYS A 56 -16.52 -6.41 -1.57
N TYR A 57 -17.54 -5.57 -1.41
CA TYR A 57 -17.72 -4.84 -0.16
C TYR A 57 -18.00 -5.80 1.00
N SER A 58 -17.25 -5.62 2.10
CA SER A 58 -17.51 -6.29 3.38
C SER A 58 -17.76 -5.27 4.47
N ALA A 59 -18.93 -5.35 5.11
CA ALA A 59 -19.26 -4.50 6.26
C ALA A 59 -18.37 -4.77 7.49
N SER A 60 -17.61 -5.88 7.51
CA SER A 60 -16.67 -6.21 8.59
C SER A 60 -15.30 -5.53 8.45
N GLY A 61 -15.07 -4.77 7.37
CA GLY A 61 -13.78 -4.15 7.06
C GLY A 61 -12.71 -5.13 6.55
N ALA A 62 -13.02 -6.43 6.43
CA ALA A 62 -12.10 -7.39 5.83
C ALA A 62 -11.97 -7.14 4.32
N ALA A 63 -10.77 -7.34 3.77
CA ALA A 63 -10.57 -7.35 2.33
C ALA A 63 -11.51 -8.39 1.71
N GLY A 64 -12.47 -7.94 0.90
CA GLY A 64 -13.33 -8.85 0.16
C GLY A 64 -12.57 -9.57 -0.94
N ASP A 65 -13.27 -10.44 -1.67
CA ASP A 65 -12.69 -11.09 -2.85
C ASP A 65 -12.53 -10.07 -3.99
N LEU A 66 -11.41 -10.15 -4.73
CA LEU A 66 -11.25 -9.41 -5.98
C LEU A 66 -12.31 -9.90 -6.97
N ILE A 67 -13.10 -8.97 -7.49
CA ILE A 67 -14.18 -9.25 -8.44
C ILE A 67 -13.72 -8.98 -9.87
N ASP A 68 -13.06 -7.85 -10.07
CA ASP A 68 -12.60 -7.43 -11.40
C ASP A 68 -11.43 -6.46 -11.28
N GLN A 69 -10.67 -6.32 -12.36
CA GLN A 69 -9.51 -5.45 -12.45
C GLN A 69 -9.37 -4.90 -13.87
N GLU A 70 -9.11 -3.60 -13.98
CA GLU A 70 -8.77 -2.94 -15.24
C GLU A 70 -7.45 -2.18 -15.11
N VAL A 71 -6.71 -2.14 -16.22
CA VAL A 71 -5.46 -1.37 -16.35
C VAL A 71 -5.63 -0.41 -17.51
N VAL A 72 -5.51 0.88 -17.23
CA VAL A 72 -5.69 1.97 -18.19
C VAL A 72 -4.50 2.90 -18.19
N ASP A 73 -4.34 3.67 -19.26
CA ASP A 73 -3.34 4.74 -19.29
C ASP A 73 -3.72 5.80 -18.25
N CYS A 74 -2.73 6.36 -17.53
CA CYS A 74 -3.02 7.34 -16.49
C CYS A 74 -3.77 8.59 -17.03
N GLU A 75 -3.51 8.95 -18.29
CA GLU A 75 -4.15 10.08 -18.99
C GLU A 75 -5.63 9.86 -19.30
N ASP A 76 -6.13 8.62 -19.26
CA ASP A 76 -7.56 8.33 -19.50
C ASP A 76 -8.42 8.84 -18.32
N GLY A 77 -7.86 8.91 -17.11
CA GLY A 77 -8.51 9.46 -15.92
C GLY A 77 -9.68 8.63 -15.36
N GLN A 78 -10.01 7.50 -15.98
CA GLN A 78 -11.07 6.60 -15.54
C GLN A 78 -10.88 5.18 -16.05
N ALA A 79 -11.42 4.20 -15.32
CA ALA A 79 -11.57 2.81 -15.78
C ALA A 79 -13.05 2.45 -15.92
N GLU A 80 -13.40 1.63 -16.90
CA GLU A 80 -14.78 1.18 -17.14
C GLU A 80 -14.90 -0.33 -16.96
N PHE A 81 -15.80 -0.76 -16.10
CA PHE A 81 -16.12 -2.16 -15.83
C PHE A 81 -17.49 -2.51 -16.37
N MET A 82 -17.58 -3.65 -17.05
CA MET A 82 -18.80 -4.13 -17.67
C MET A 82 -19.19 -5.50 -17.10
N GLY A 83 -20.49 -5.82 -17.10
CA GLY A 83 -20.91 -7.16 -16.70
C GLY A 83 -20.98 -7.37 -15.18
N LEU A 84 -20.99 -6.29 -14.39
CA LEU A 84 -20.97 -6.36 -12.94
C LEU A 84 -22.33 -6.75 -12.37
N VAL A 85 -22.33 -7.58 -11.33
CA VAL A 85 -23.52 -7.89 -10.54
C VAL A 85 -23.92 -6.63 -9.74
N ALA A 86 -25.22 -6.46 -9.46
CA ALA A 86 -25.65 -5.36 -8.60
C ALA A 86 -25.09 -5.53 -7.18
N GLY A 87 -24.55 -4.46 -6.59
CA GLY A 87 -23.93 -4.52 -5.28
C GLY A 87 -23.00 -3.36 -4.99
N ARG A 88 -22.33 -3.42 -3.83
CA ARG A 88 -21.32 -2.45 -3.41
C ARG A 88 -19.93 -3.06 -3.52
N TYR A 89 -18.96 -2.23 -3.89
CA TYR A 89 -17.58 -2.62 -4.14
C TYR A 89 -16.63 -1.66 -3.43
N ASN A 90 -15.60 -2.21 -2.79
CA ASN A 90 -14.45 -1.41 -2.37
C ASN A 90 -13.57 -1.18 -3.60
N VAL A 91 -13.16 0.06 -3.81
CA VAL A 91 -12.37 0.46 -4.97
C VAL A 91 -10.95 0.73 -4.52
N LYS A 92 -10.00 -0.02 -5.09
CA LYS A 92 -8.57 0.25 -4.92
C LYS A 92 -7.98 0.72 -6.23
N VAL A 93 -7.19 1.78 -6.18
CA VAL A 93 -6.54 2.38 -7.34
C VAL A 93 -5.07 2.55 -7.02
N SER A 94 -4.22 2.13 -7.95
CA SER A 94 -2.77 2.31 -7.87
C SER A 94 -2.20 2.76 -9.20
N GLY A 95 -1.33 3.76 -9.17
CA GLY A 95 -0.55 4.23 -10.31
C GLY A 95 0.86 3.67 -10.27
N VAL A 96 1.32 3.13 -11.41
CA VAL A 96 2.68 2.61 -11.55
C VAL A 96 3.49 3.40 -12.56
N ASP A 97 4.80 3.48 -12.33
CA ASP A 97 5.73 4.08 -13.28
C ASP A 97 6.26 3.08 -14.32
N ALA A 98 7.21 3.54 -15.15
CA ALA A 98 7.83 2.75 -16.21
C ALA A 98 8.55 1.47 -15.71
N GLU A 99 8.95 1.43 -14.44
CA GLU A 99 9.59 0.26 -13.80
C GLU A 99 8.57 -0.64 -13.08
N LYS A 100 7.26 -0.34 -13.22
CA LYS A 100 6.14 -1.08 -12.63
C LYS A 100 6.11 -1.03 -11.10
N VAL A 101 6.65 0.03 -10.51
CA VAL A 101 6.54 0.28 -9.08
C VAL A 101 5.32 1.14 -8.83
N ILE A 102 4.53 0.80 -7.80
CA ILE A 102 3.40 1.62 -7.33
C ILE A 102 3.96 2.90 -6.70
N VAL A 103 3.71 4.02 -7.34
CA VAL A 103 4.17 5.36 -6.92
C VAL A 103 3.03 6.22 -6.38
N THR A 104 1.79 5.87 -6.68
CA THR A 104 0.60 6.47 -6.09
C THR A 104 -0.45 5.40 -5.80
N ASP A 105 -1.23 5.58 -4.74
CA ASP A 105 -2.28 4.64 -4.36
C ASP A 105 -3.33 5.29 -3.44
N ASN A 106 -4.45 4.59 -3.23
CA ASN A 106 -5.49 4.96 -2.26
C ASN A 106 -5.64 3.92 -1.11
N PHE A 107 -4.63 3.09 -0.88
CA PHE A 107 -4.79 1.86 -0.08
C PHE A 107 -5.09 2.11 1.39
N ASP A 108 -4.65 3.26 1.91
CA ASP A 108 -4.79 3.65 3.30
C ASP A 108 -5.91 4.69 3.53
N ASN A 109 -6.77 4.93 2.53
CA ASN A 109 -7.89 5.86 2.68
C ASN A 109 -8.85 5.38 3.77
N ASP A 110 -9.13 6.26 4.74
CA ASP A 110 -10.16 6.07 5.76
C ASP A 110 -11.15 7.26 5.74
N PRO A 111 -12.43 7.05 5.35
CA PRO A 111 -13.02 5.77 4.94
C PRO A 111 -12.51 5.30 3.56
N ALA A 112 -12.52 3.99 3.35
CA ALA A 112 -12.20 3.40 2.04
C ALA A 112 -13.18 3.86 0.95
N ASP A 113 -12.69 3.98 -0.29
CA ASP A 113 -13.50 4.34 -1.45
C ASP A 113 -14.47 3.20 -1.81
N ILE A 114 -15.76 3.54 -1.96
CA ILE A 114 -16.83 2.58 -2.24
C ILE A 114 -17.62 3.01 -3.47
N ALA A 115 -17.87 2.07 -4.37
CA ALA A 115 -18.77 2.23 -5.52
C ALA A 115 -20.00 1.34 -5.40
N GLU A 116 -21.11 1.75 -6.02
CA GLU A 116 -22.35 0.99 -6.08
C GLU A 116 -22.76 0.75 -7.53
N VAL A 117 -23.15 -0.49 -7.81
CA VAL A 117 -23.65 -0.92 -9.13
C VAL A 117 -25.12 -1.28 -8.99
N THR A 118 -25.95 -0.62 -9.81
CA THR A 118 -27.35 -0.98 -10.00
C THR A 118 -27.50 -1.90 -11.23
N SER A 119 -28.35 -2.93 -11.10
CA SER A 119 -28.64 -3.88 -12.19
C SER A 119 -29.13 -3.17 -13.45
N GLY A 120 -28.59 -3.55 -14.61
CA GLY A 120 -28.98 -3.04 -15.93
C GLY A 120 -28.67 -1.56 -16.18
N ALA A 121 -27.93 -0.90 -15.28
CA ALA A 121 -27.59 0.52 -15.37
C ALA A 121 -26.08 0.72 -15.53
N GLN A 122 -25.71 1.84 -16.16
CA GLN A 122 -24.37 2.39 -16.10
C GLN A 122 -24.27 3.30 -14.88
N ASN A 123 -23.31 3.02 -14.01
CA ASN A 123 -23.07 3.75 -12.77
C ASN A 123 -21.72 4.46 -12.87
N THR A 124 -21.55 5.55 -12.12
CA THR A 124 -20.28 6.26 -12.02
C THR A 124 -19.98 6.45 -10.53
N ALA A 125 -18.79 6.02 -10.10
CA ALA A 125 -18.32 6.21 -8.74
C ALA A 125 -17.92 7.67 -8.48
N ASP A 126 -17.77 8.03 -7.21
CA ASP A 126 -17.06 9.25 -6.84
C ASP A 126 -15.59 9.16 -7.30
N VAL A 127 -14.96 10.32 -7.54
CA VAL A 127 -13.57 10.39 -8.00
C VAL A 127 -12.63 9.89 -6.92
N VAL A 128 -11.97 8.77 -7.17
CA VAL A 128 -10.97 8.21 -6.27
C VAL A 128 -9.72 9.08 -6.30
N THR A 129 -9.28 9.52 -5.12
CA THR A 129 -8.07 10.32 -4.99
C THR A 129 -6.93 9.44 -4.50
N MET A 130 -5.88 9.31 -5.32
CA MET A 130 -4.63 8.66 -4.96
C MET A 130 -3.68 9.66 -4.31
N SER A 131 -2.83 9.18 -3.40
CA SER A 131 -1.72 9.94 -2.83
C SER A 131 -0.38 9.27 -3.14
N PRO A 132 0.75 10.00 -3.10
CA PRO A 132 2.06 9.40 -3.34
C PRO A 132 2.37 8.27 -2.36
N THR A 133 2.87 7.16 -2.86
CA THR A 133 3.24 5.99 -2.06
C THR A 133 4.54 6.28 -1.30
N PRO A 134 4.62 6.02 0.02
CA PRO A 134 5.84 6.21 0.78
C PRO A 134 6.98 5.33 0.27
N ALA A 135 8.21 5.79 0.44
CA ALA A 135 9.38 4.93 0.29
C ALA A 135 9.43 3.90 1.44
N LYS A 136 9.92 2.71 1.14
CA LYS A 136 10.01 1.60 2.09
C LYS A 136 11.44 1.48 2.59
N ILE A 137 11.64 1.54 3.91
CA ILE A 137 12.96 1.36 4.50
C ILE A 137 13.04 -0.02 5.13
N LEU A 138 13.99 -0.81 4.63
CA LEU A 138 14.32 -2.12 5.15
C LEU A 138 15.71 -2.04 5.77
N VAL A 139 15.81 -2.26 7.08
CA VAL A 139 17.07 -2.24 7.82
C VAL A 139 17.41 -3.61 8.36
N ARG A 140 18.69 -3.89 8.51
CA ARG A 140 19.18 -5.04 9.28
C ARG A 140 20.55 -4.72 9.86
N TRP A 141 21.00 -5.54 10.80
CA TRP A 141 22.27 -5.35 11.47
C TRP A 141 23.08 -6.63 11.57
N LEU A 142 24.41 -6.46 11.47
CA LEU A 142 25.41 -7.43 11.87
C LEU A 142 25.93 -7.05 13.25
N LEU A 143 25.98 -8.01 14.17
CA LEU A 143 26.49 -7.85 15.53
C LEU A 143 27.80 -8.63 15.65
N ASN A 144 28.88 -7.94 16.03
CA ASN A 144 30.23 -8.50 16.18
C ASN A 144 30.68 -9.34 14.96
N GLY A 145 30.29 -8.91 13.75
CA GLY A 145 30.67 -9.56 12.49
C GLY A 145 29.75 -10.68 11.99
N GLY A 146 28.61 -10.95 12.62
CA GLY A 146 27.62 -11.93 12.17
C GLY A 146 26.16 -11.53 12.44
N PHE A 147 25.19 -12.33 11.97
CA PHE A 147 23.76 -12.14 12.27
C PHE A 147 23.40 -12.78 13.62
N GLY A 148 24.15 -12.42 14.67
CA GLY A 148 23.93 -12.92 16.03
C GLY A 148 22.67 -12.33 16.68
N MET A 149 22.34 -12.83 17.87
CA MET A 149 21.27 -12.28 18.71
C MET A 149 21.80 -11.16 19.58
N CYS A 150 20.92 -10.30 20.07
CA CYS A 150 21.31 -9.19 20.93
C CYS A 150 21.72 -9.59 22.34
N SER A 151 21.56 -10.86 22.72
CA SER A 151 22.17 -11.41 23.93
C SER A 151 23.70 -11.36 23.94
N ASP A 152 24.33 -11.22 22.77
CA ASP A 152 25.79 -11.24 22.60
C ASP A 152 26.43 -9.84 22.56
N VAL A 153 25.62 -8.77 22.66
CA VAL A 153 26.05 -7.36 22.65
C VAL A 153 25.27 -6.54 23.68
N PRO A 154 25.75 -5.38 24.13
CA PRO A 154 25.02 -4.51 25.05
C PRO A 154 23.85 -3.73 24.40
N VAL A 155 23.61 -3.91 23.09
CA VAL A 155 22.57 -3.21 22.34
C VAL A 155 21.19 -3.78 22.69
N THR A 156 20.25 -2.91 23.05
CA THR A 156 18.85 -3.32 23.25
C THR A 156 17.93 -2.78 22.18
N ASN A 157 18.25 -1.63 21.58
CA ASN A 157 17.43 -1.00 20.57
C ASN A 157 18.26 -0.40 19.44
N PHE A 158 17.69 -0.39 18.24
CA PHE A 158 18.18 0.37 17.11
C PHE A 158 17.21 1.50 16.81
N ARG A 159 17.68 2.74 16.96
CA ARG A 159 16.92 3.90 16.51
C ARG A 159 17.25 4.18 15.06
N VAL A 160 16.24 4.15 14.20
CA VAL A 160 16.38 4.51 12.79
C VAL A 160 15.60 5.78 12.53
N ALA A 161 16.30 6.83 12.09
CA ALA A 161 15.72 8.13 11.81
C ALA A 161 15.97 8.49 10.34
N THR A 162 14.90 8.81 9.62
CA THR A 162 14.94 9.23 8.21
C THR A 162 14.78 10.74 8.10
N TYR A 163 15.51 11.38 7.20
CA TYR A 163 15.51 12.84 7.03
C TYR A 163 15.28 13.26 5.59
N GLU A 164 14.70 14.44 5.44
CA GLU A 164 14.61 15.17 4.17
C GLU A 164 15.99 15.65 3.70
N LYS A 165 16.05 15.95 2.39
CA LYS A 165 17.14 16.60 1.69
C LYS A 165 17.92 17.60 2.55
N GLU A 166 19.24 17.43 2.56
CA GLU A 166 20.23 18.19 3.36
C GLU A 166 20.18 17.91 4.87
N GLY A 167 19.38 16.92 5.34
CA GLY A 167 19.35 16.47 6.73
C GLY A 167 18.70 17.45 7.71
N LEU A 168 17.91 18.41 7.21
CA LEU A 168 17.41 19.52 8.02
C LEU A 168 16.06 19.26 8.68
N SER A 169 15.29 18.28 8.19
CA SER A 169 13.96 17.94 8.68
C SER A 169 13.84 16.43 8.86
N GLU A 170 13.44 15.99 10.04
CA GLU A 170 13.19 14.58 10.31
C GLU A 170 11.83 14.19 9.72
N LEU A 171 11.81 13.13 8.91
CA LEU A 171 10.60 12.58 8.31
C LEU A 171 9.90 11.64 9.30
N LEU A 172 10.66 10.67 9.83
CA LEU A 172 10.16 9.63 10.72
C LEU A 172 11.33 9.07 11.54
N THR A 173 11.06 8.77 12.81
CA THR A 173 11.94 7.98 13.67
C THR A 173 11.22 6.72 14.12
N TYR A 174 11.90 5.59 14.01
CA TYR A 174 11.40 4.28 14.42
C TYR A 174 12.43 3.58 15.31
N ASP A 175 11.99 3.16 16.49
CA ASP A 175 12.81 2.41 17.45
C ASP A 175 12.51 0.91 17.29
N PHE A 176 13.49 0.16 16.80
CA PHE A 176 13.42 -1.30 16.78
C PHE A 176 13.95 -1.86 18.10
N ASP A 177 13.30 -2.90 18.60
CA ASP A 177 13.98 -3.84 19.49
C ASP A 177 15.13 -4.51 18.72
N CYS A 178 16.23 -4.78 19.42
CA CYS A 178 17.43 -5.34 18.80
C CYS A 178 17.18 -6.76 18.24
N ASP A 179 16.30 -7.53 18.91
CA ASP A 179 15.75 -8.80 18.40
C ASP A 179 14.22 -8.63 18.21
N PRO A 180 13.79 -8.02 17.09
CA PRO A 180 12.38 -7.68 16.89
C PRO A 180 11.53 -8.94 16.72
N GLU A 181 10.34 -8.96 17.33
CA GLU A 181 9.40 -10.09 17.25
C GLU A 181 8.69 -10.16 15.88
N GLU A 182 8.64 -9.03 15.16
CA GLU A 182 7.97 -8.95 13.87
C GLU A 182 8.70 -9.78 12.79
N PRO A 183 7.96 -10.42 11.87
CA PRO A 183 8.56 -11.25 10.85
C PRO A 183 9.39 -10.40 9.88
N SER A 184 10.67 -10.71 9.76
CA SER A 184 11.55 -10.05 8.80
C SER A 184 11.09 -10.28 7.34
N VAL A 185 11.21 -9.24 6.52
CA VAL A 185 11.00 -9.29 5.07
C VAL A 185 12.36 -9.59 4.42
N MET A 186 12.53 -10.81 3.93
CA MET A 186 13.80 -11.26 3.32
C MET A 186 15.01 -11.09 4.25
N GLY A 187 14.83 -11.21 5.57
CA GLY A 187 15.89 -11.01 6.56
C GLY A 187 16.18 -9.55 6.92
N TYR A 188 15.28 -8.63 6.55
CA TYR A 188 15.30 -7.23 6.98
C TYR A 188 14.08 -6.88 7.84
N ASN A 189 14.26 -5.95 8.75
CA ASN A 189 13.20 -5.32 9.53
C ASN A 189 12.65 -4.14 8.73
N ALA A 190 11.32 -4.04 8.64
CA ALA A 190 10.67 -2.96 7.90
C ALA A 190 10.28 -1.82 8.84
N ILE A 191 10.57 -0.58 8.45
CA ILE A 191 9.98 0.58 9.13
C ILE A 191 8.50 0.64 8.77
N LEU A 192 7.64 0.74 9.78
CA LEU A 192 6.21 0.97 9.59
C LEU A 192 5.96 2.47 9.43
N ASP A 193 5.37 2.86 8.31
CA ASP A 193 5.01 4.25 7.99
C ASP A 193 3.52 4.38 7.63
N PRO A 194 2.61 4.15 8.60
CA PRO A 194 1.16 4.21 8.35
C PRO A 194 0.67 5.62 8.03
N ASP A 195 1.40 6.65 8.49
CA ASP A 195 1.07 8.06 8.28
C ASP A 195 1.66 8.61 6.97
N ARG A 196 2.35 7.77 6.19
CA ARG A 196 2.92 8.08 4.87
C ARG A 196 3.90 9.26 4.89
N GLN A 197 4.75 9.31 5.91
CA GLN A 197 5.70 10.40 6.17
C GLN A 197 6.97 10.31 5.32
N ILE A 198 7.40 9.11 4.92
CA ILE A 198 8.66 8.93 4.19
C ILE A 198 8.42 9.18 2.70
N ALA A 199 8.36 10.46 2.32
CA ALA A 199 8.29 10.87 0.92
C ALA A 199 9.61 10.52 0.21
N GLY A 200 9.55 9.57 -0.73
CA GLY A 200 10.74 9.03 -1.39
C GLY A 200 11.52 10.03 -2.26
N ASP A 201 10.88 11.11 -2.72
CA ASP A 201 11.54 12.19 -3.47
C ASP A 201 12.30 13.16 -2.56
N ASP A 202 12.00 13.14 -1.25
CA ASP A 202 12.62 14.03 -0.26
C ASP A 202 13.65 13.30 0.62
N LEU A 203 13.56 11.97 0.74
CA LEU A 203 14.45 11.14 1.55
C LEU A 203 15.89 11.13 1.01
N ASP A 204 16.84 11.75 1.70
CA ASP A 204 18.26 11.70 1.30
C ASP A 204 19.16 11.04 2.36
N ARG A 205 18.68 10.90 3.60
CA ARG A 205 19.48 10.44 4.73
C ARG A 205 18.73 9.49 5.63
N VAL A 206 19.46 8.49 6.12
CA VAL A 206 19.01 7.61 7.19
C VAL A 206 20.12 7.47 8.23
N TYR A 207 19.79 7.72 9.50
CA TYR A 207 20.68 7.49 10.62
C TYR A 207 20.26 6.23 11.37
N ILE A 208 21.24 5.42 11.76
CA ILE A 208 21.04 4.26 12.63
C ILE A 208 21.91 4.44 13.87
N ASP A 209 21.28 4.46 15.03
CA ASP A 209 21.94 4.53 16.34
C ASP A 209 21.70 3.24 17.12
N ALA A 210 22.74 2.75 17.79
CA ALA A 210 22.69 1.56 18.63
C ALA A 210 22.59 1.98 20.09
N LEU A 211 21.49 1.64 20.75
CA LEU A 211 21.14 2.14 22.07
C LEU A 211 21.18 1.03 23.13
N ASP A 212 21.51 1.40 24.36
CA ASP A 212 21.38 0.56 25.55
C ASP A 212 19.94 0.58 26.13
N GLN A 213 19.71 -0.19 27.18
CA GLN A 213 18.40 -0.30 27.85
C GLN A 213 17.86 1.05 28.37
N LYS A 214 18.72 2.04 28.56
CA LYS A 214 18.34 3.37 29.03
C LYS A 214 18.12 4.35 27.88
N GLY A 215 18.23 3.90 26.63
CA GLY A 215 18.17 4.73 25.44
C GLY A 215 19.43 5.57 25.23
N THR A 216 20.56 5.19 25.83
CA THR A 216 21.84 5.88 25.67
C THR A 216 22.57 5.28 24.47
N SER A 217 23.10 6.13 23.59
CA SER A 217 23.91 5.68 22.47
C SER A 217 25.16 4.96 22.98
N LEU A 218 25.39 3.76 22.42
CA LEU A 218 26.57 2.92 22.67
C LEU A 218 27.73 3.24 21.73
N VAL A 219 27.49 4.10 20.74
CA VAL A 219 28.45 4.51 19.71
C VAL A 219 28.77 6.00 19.86
N THR A 220 29.91 6.43 19.33
CA THR A 220 30.29 7.85 19.42
C THR A 220 29.48 8.74 18.47
N ALA A 221 29.02 8.18 17.35
CA ALA A 221 28.14 8.83 16.39
C ALA A 221 27.25 7.77 15.73
N PRO A 222 25.97 8.09 15.45
CA PRO A 222 25.12 7.24 14.63
C PRO A 222 25.72 6.98 13.25
N LEU A 223 25.40 5.82 12.67
CA LEU A 223 25.75 5.52 11.30
C LEU A 223 24.85 6.31 10.35
N GLU A 224 25.47 7.12 9.51
CA GLU A 224 24.78 7.87 8.46
C GLU A 224 24.84 7.11 7.13
N PHE A 225 23.69 7.00 6.48
CA PHE A 225 23.55 6.64 5.07
C PHE A 225 23.09 7.87 4.31
N VAL A 226 23.87 8.29 3.31
CA VAL A 226 23.48 9.34 2.36
C VAL A 226 23.09 8.66 1.06
N MET A 227 22.03 9.12 0.41
CA MET A 227 21.58 8.59 -0.87
C MET A 227 20.91 9.67 -1.71
N GLU A 228 20.90 9.47 -3.02
CA GLU A 228 19.95 10.19 -3.86
C GLU A 228 18.52 9.76 -3.50
N PRO A 229 17.54 10.68 -3.54
CA PRO A 229 16.16 10.34 -3.26
C PRO A 229 15.70 9.15 -4.09
N PRO A 230 15.27 8.04 -3.45
CA PRO A 230 14.95 6.81 -4.17
C PRO A 230 13.69 6.96 -5.03
N GLY A 231 12.80 7.89 -4.69
CA GLY A 231 11.52 8.08 -5.33
C GLY A 231 10.36 7.35 -4.64
N HIS A 232 9.14 7.75 -4.97
CA HIS A 232 7.92 7.18 -4.39
C HIS A 232 7.83 5.65 -4.54
N GLY A 233 7.32 4.98 -3.50
CA GLY A 233 7.11 3.53 -3.47
C GLY A 233 8.39 2.66 -3.51
N ARG A 234 9.56 3.25 -3.75
CA ARG A 234 10.83 2.53 -3.86
C ARG A 234 11.31 2.02 -2.52
N THR A 235 12.07 0.94 -2.57
CA THR A 235 12.59 0.28 -1.38
C THR A 235 14.08 0.56 -1.22
N VAL A 236 14.46 1.05 -0.04
CA VAL A 236 15.85 1.24 0.39
C VAL A 236 16.20 0.11 1.36
N LYS A 237 17.27 -0.63 1.06
CA LYS A 237 17.79 -1.71 1.91
C LYS A 237 19.12 -1.28 2.54
N LEU A 238 19.17 -1.22 3.86
CA LEU A 238 20.33 -0.76 4.63
C LEU A 238 20.86 -1.87 5.55
N THR A 239 22.17 -1.96 5.69
CA THR A 239 22.81 -2.94 6.59
C THR A 239 23.86 -2.24 7.45
N ALA A 240 23.60 -2.17 8.75
CA ALA A 240 24.55 -1.68 9.73
C ALA A 240 25.42 -2.84 10.25
N ALA A 241 26.69 -2.57 10.53
CA ALA A 241 27.58 -3.48 11.26
C ALA A 241 27.96 -2.81 12.58
N VAL A 242 27.54 -3.41 13.68
CA VAL A 242 27.87 -3.00 15.05
C VAL A 242 28.92 -3.94 15.61
N ASP A 243 30.00 -3.36 16.13
CA ASP A 243 31.05 -4.09 16.85
C ASP A 243 31.18 -3.52 18.26
N CYS A 244 30.81 -4.34 19.25
CA CYS A 244 30.87 -4.04 20.67
C CYS A 244 31.97 -4.84 21.39
N THR A 245 32.99 -5.30 20.66
CA THR A 245 34.19 -5.90 21.27
C THR A 245 35.06 -4.88 22.01
N ASN A 246 34.86 -3.59 21.73
CA ASN A 246 35.49 -2.47 22.42
C ASN A 246 34.43 -1.56 23.06
N ASP A 247 34.86 -0.70 23.97
CA ASP A 247 34.05 0.34 24.61
C ASP A 247 34.63 1.74 24.27
N PRO A 248 33.89 2.63 23.59
CA PRO A 248 32.52 2.45 23.09
C PRO A 248 32.43 1.45 21.94
N CYS A 249 31.21 0.96 21.66
CA CYS A 249 30.93 0.20 20.45
C CYS A 249 31.22 1.07 19.21
N THR A 250 31.40 0.42 18.06
CA THR A 250 31.48 1.09 16.77
C THR A 250 30.34 0.65 15.87
N ILE A 251 29.88 1.53 14.98
CA ILE A 251 28.89 1.24 13.96
C ILE A 251 29.40 1.71 12.61
N SER A 252 29.16 0.91 11.56
CA SER A 252 29.64 1.17 10.20
C SER A 252 28.73 0.53 9.16
N CYS A 253 28.82 0.94 7.90
CA CYS A 253 28.11 0.22 6.84
C CYS A 253 28.74 -1.15 6.62
N ALA A 254 27.91 -2.19 6.48
CA ALA A 254 28.35 -3.55 6.22
C ALA A 254 28.75 -3.81 4.74
N ALA A 255 29.62 -2.96 4.19
CA ALA A 255 30.03 -3.05 2.78
C ALA A 255 30.58 -4.45 2.43
N GLY A 256 29.95 -5.11 1.46
CA GLY A 256 30.39 -6.42 0.94
C GLY A 256 30.24 -7.60 1.91
N LYS A 257 29.55 -7.43 3.04
CA LYS A 257 29.23 -8.51 3.97
C LYS A 257 27.72 -8.59 4.19
N GLY A 258 27.07 -9.58 3.58
CA GLY A 258 25.77 -10.06 4.07
C GLY A 258 24.61 -10.19 3.09
N ALA A 259 24.72 -9.97 1.78
CA ALA A 259 23.66 -10.42 0.87
C ALA A 259 24.21 -10.77 -0.50
N ASP A 260 23.48 -11.70 -1.13
CA ASP A 260 23.38 -11.96 -2.56
C ASP A 260 24.29 -11.09 -3.46
N PRO A 261 25.23 -11.69 -4.22
CA PRO A 261 26.10 -10.96 -5.15
C PRO A 261 25.35 -10.17 -6.24
N MET A 262 24.01 -10.29 -6.32
CA MET A 262 23.17 -9.54 -7.26
C MET A 262 22.52 -8.27 -6.69
N GLU A 263 22.63 -7.96 -5.39
CA GLU A 263 21.97 -6.78 -4.80
C GLU A 263 22.97 -5.70 -4.35
N PRO A 264 22.89 -4.46 -4.86
CA PRO A 264 23.74 -3.37 -4.38
C PRO A 264 23.37 -3.05 -2.93
N THR A 265 24.30 -3.32 -2.01
CA THR A 265 24.23 -2.77 -0.65
C THR A 265 24.53 -1.28 -0.76
N LEU A 266 23.57 -0.42 -0.44
CA LEU A 266 23.77 1.03 -0.41
C LEU A 266 24.67 1.37 0.78
N CYS A 267 25.98 1.44 0.52
CA CYS A 267 26.98 1.96 1.46
C CYS A 267 27.60 3.28 0.97
N LEU A 268 26.97 3.99 0.03
CA LEU A 268 27.61 5.14 -0.60
C LEU A 268 27.50 6.38 0.28
N ALA A 269 28.46 6.50 1.20
CA ALA A 269 29.11 7.78 1.38
C ALA A 269 29.96 8.03 0.13
N ASP A 270 29.76 9.17 -0.54
CA ASP A 270 30.81 9.73 -1.40
C ASP A 270 32.09 9.98 -0.58
#